data_AF-A0A2V8T0H3-F1
#
_entry.id   AF-A0A2V8T0H3-F1
#
_cell.length_a   1.000
_cell.length_b   1.000
_cell.length_c   1.000
_cell.angle_alpha   90.00
_cell.angle_beta   90.00
_cell.angle_gamma   90.00
#
_symmetry.space_group_name_H-M   'P 1'
#
loop_
_entity.id
_entity.type
_entity.pdbx_description
1 polymer ?
#
loop_
_entity_poly.entity_id
_entity_poly.type
_entity_poly.pdbx_seq_one_letter_code
_entity_poly.pdbx_strand_id
1 'polypeptide(L)'
;SCDGTPNYSGGKAGGTIVTTYTVRVIGSGGTATMNSLVYDFSGSSYHYGNDYGSRSITVTAQTPPNISLVKSVSPSGTQPPGTDLVYTVNFSNSGNLAAQQFILVDPDTSTTLKINDNTDFKVGSVSTTLGGFTGVTVAYSNNGGATFAYTPASGAGGAPAGYDRNVTHVRWTFTGSLASSGSGSVSFTARIR
;
A
#
# COMPACT_ATOMS: atom_id res chain seq x y z
N SER A 1 -3.51 -33.66 49.05
CA SER A 1 -3.64 -32.76 50.22
C SER A 1 -2.24 -32.36 50.61
N CYS A 2 -1.84 -31.11 50.42
CA CYS A 2 -0.57 -30.63 51.00
C CYS A 2 -0.92 -30.05 52.37
N ASP A 3 -0.41 -30.68 53.43
CA ASP A 3 -0.58 -30.20 54.80
C ASP A 3 0.33 -28.98 54.98
N GLY A 4 -0.29 -27.81 55.14
CA GLY A 4 0.42 -26.56 55.36
C GLY A 4 0.92 -26.45 56.80
N THR A 5 1.90 -25.57 57.05
CA THR A 5 2.37 -25.27 58.41
C THR A 5 1.20 -24.89 59.33
N PRO A 6 1.29 -25.16 60.65
CA PRO A 6 0.16 -25.32 61.60
C PRO A 6 -0.90 -24.20 61.74
N ASN A 7 -0.77 -23.08 61.03
CA ASN A 7 -1.65 -21.91 61.16
C ASN A 7 -2.53 -21.61 59.93
N TYR A 8 -2.52 -22.46 58.89
CA TYR A 8 -3.39 -22.28 57.72
C TYR A 8 -4.23 -23.53 57.46
N SER A 9 -5.43 -23.57 58.05
CA SER A 9 -6.46 -24.54 57.68
C SER A 9 -6.91 -24.28 56.25
N GLY A 10 -6.46 -25.12 55.32
CA GLY A 10 -7.11 -25.39 54.03
C GLY A 10 -7.67 -24.18 53.27
N GLY A 11 -6.83 -23.20 52.94
CA GLY A 11 -7.18 -22.13 52.00
C GLY A 11 -6.21 -22.10 50.83
N LYS A 12 -6.71 -21.99 49.58
CA LYS A 12 -5.83 -21.63 48.47
C LYS A 12 -5.40 -20.17 48.67
N ALA A 13 -4.11 -19.93 48.88
CA ALA A 13 -3.58 -18.57 48.84
C ALA A 13 -3.70 -18.06 47.39
N GLY A 14 -4.61 -17.10 47.15
CA GLY A 14 -4.77 -16.45 45.87
C GLY A 14 -3.68 -15.39 45.62
N GLY A 15 -3.40 -15.12 44.35
CA GLY A 15 -2.44 -14.09 43.91
C GLY A 15 -2.50 -13.87 42.40
N THR A 16 -1.81 -12.85 41.90
CA THR A 16 -1.69 -12.60 40.46
C THR A 16 -0.59 -13.45 39.85
N ILE A 17 -0.93 -14.29 38.86
CA ILE A 17 0.07 -14.96 38.01
C ILE A 17 0.45 -14.00 36.88
N VAL A 18 1.73 -13.66 36.79
CA VAL A 18 2.30 -12.87 35.70
C VAL A 18 3.24 -13.77 34.90
N THR A 19 3.00 -13.87 33.58
CA THR A 19 3.88 -14.58 32.66
C THR A 19 4.29 -13.63 31.54
N THR A 20 5.59 -13.52 31.31
CA THR A 20 6.15 -12.72 30.22
C THR A 20 6.55 -13.66 29.08
N TYR A 21 6.09 -13.36 27.87
CA TYR A 21 6.43 -14.11 26.68
C TYR A 21 7.26 -13.25 25.74
N THR A 22 8.30 -13.84 25.14
CA THR A 22 8.97 -13.27 23.97
C THR A 22 8.33 -13.87 22.72
N VAL A 23 7.61 -13.06 21.96
CA VAL A 23 6.94 -13.50 20.73
C VAL A 23 7.84 -13.22 19.53
N ARG A 24 8.08 -14.22 18.70
CA ARG A 24 8.74 -14.07 17.41
C ARG A 24 7.73 -14.25 16.29
N VAL A 25 7.55 -13.22 15.47
CA VAL A 25 6.77 -13.29 14.25
C VAL A 25 7.59 -14.01 13.17
N ILE A 26 7.11 -15.16 12.69
CA ILE A 26 7.79 -16.01 11.69
C ILE A 26 7.15 -15.93 10.29
N GLY A 27 6.05 -15.22 10.16
CA GLY A 27 5.30 -15.02 8.92
C GLY A 27 4.53 -13.70 8.98
N SER A 28 4.11 -13.21 7.83
CA SER A 28 3.57 -11.87 7.70
C SER A 28 2.07 -11.88 7.37
N GLY A 29 1.30 -10.89 7.83
CA GLY A 29 -0.11 -10.74 7.45
C GLY A 29 -1.12 -11.56 8.25
N GLY A 30 -0.67 -12.44 9.16
CA GLY A 30 -1.53 -13.27 10.00
C GLY A 30 -1.75 -12.70 11.41
N THR A 31 -2.84 -13.13 12.05
CA THR A 31 -3.11 -12.92 13.48
C THR A 31 -3.01 -14.25 14.22
N ALA A 32 -2.28 -14.27 15.32
CA ALA A 32 -2.22 -15.40 16.24
C ALA A 32 -2.88 -15.00 17.57
N THR A 33 -3.70 -15.89 18.11
CA THR A 33 -4.31 -15.74 19.44
C THR A 33 -3.68 -16.74 20.39
N MET A 34 -3.15 -16.25 21.50
CA MET A 34 -2.62 -17.07 22.59
C MET A 34 -3.58 -16.98 23.77
N ASN A 35 -4.09 -18.11 24.23
CA ASN A 35 -4.93 -18.19 25.43
C ASN A 35 -4.04 -18.52 26.63
N SER A 36 -4.36 -17.94 27.79
CA SER A 36 -3.75 -18.41 29.05
C SER A 36 -4.38 -19.74 29.46
N LEU A 37 -3.55 -20.69 29.88
CA LEU A 37 -3.98 -21.92 30.53
C LEU A 37 -3.28 -22.03 31.87
N VAL A 38 -4.06 -22.18 32.94
CA VAL A 38 -3.54 -22.55 34.26
C VAL A 38 -3.77 -24.04 34.45
N TYR A 39 -2.71 -24.75 34.86
CA TYR A 39 -2.76 -26.16 35.19
C TYR A 39 -2.26 -26.34 36.61
N ASP A 40 -3.11 -26.85 37.50
CA ASP A 40 -2.80 -26.99 38.92
C ASP A 40 -3.10 -28.40 39.45
N PHE A 41 -2.44 -28.77 40.55
CA PHE A 41 -2.67 -30.04 41.24
C PHE A 41 -3.60 -29.81 42.42
N SER A 42 -4.74 -30.52 42.45
CA SER A 42 -5.68 -30.50 43.57
C SER A 42 -6.46 -31.81 43.66
N GLY A 43 -6.90 -32.21 44.86
CA GLY A 43 -7.68 -33.43 45.02
C GLY A 43 -6.97 -34.74 44.62
N SER A 44 -5.63 -34.76 44.62
CA SER A 44 -4.80 -35.90 44.13
C SER A 44 -4.80 -36.11 42.62
N SER A 45 -5.24 -35.11 41.84
CA SER A 45 -5.19 -35.09 40.37
C SER A 45 -4.77 -33.72 39.85
N TYR A 46 -4.41 -33.67 38.58
CA TYR A 46 -4.17 -32.39 37.90
C TYR A 46 -5.42 -31.92 37.15
N HIS A 47 -5.66 -30.62 37.19
CA HIS A 47 -6.83 -29.98 36.60
C HIS A 47 -6.43 -28.82 35.70
N TYR A 48 -7.14 -28.68 34.58
CA TYR A 48 -7.13 -27.43 33.83
C TYR A 48 -8.07 -26.44 34.52
N GLY A 49 -7.61 -25.21 34.67
CA GLY A 49 -8.47 -24.12 35.11
C GLY A 49 -9.62 -23.91 34.13
N ASN A 50 -10.81 -23.66 34.65
CA ASN A 50 -11.99 -23.33 33.83
C ASN A 50 -11.92 -21.91 33.22
N ASP A 51 -10.81 -21.20 33.47
CA ASP A 51 -10.48 -19.89 32.93
C ASP A 51 -9.78 -19.96 31.56
N TYR A 52 -9.58 -21.15 30.99
CA TYR A 52 -9.06 -21.31 29.63
C TYR A 52 -9.88 -20.50 28.61
N GLY A 53 -9.19 -19.70 27.80
CA GLY A 53 -9.82 -18.81 26.81
C GLY A 53 -10.53 -17.59 27.39
N SER A 54 -10.65 -17.48 28.73
CA SER A 54 -11.22 -16.29 29.39
C SER A 54 -10.25 -15.10 29.35
N ARG A 55 -8.97 -15.35 29.10
CA ARG A 55 -7.96 -14.33 28.81
C ARG A 55 -7.15 -14.73 27.59
N SER A 56 -6.98 -13.80 26.66
CA SER A 56 -6.22 -14.01 25.45
C SER A 56 -5.36 -12.79 25.10
N ILE A 57 -4.28 -13.05 24.38
CA ILE A 57 -3.42 -12.04 23.76
C ILE A 57 -3.43 -12.30 22.26
N THR A 58 -3.75 -11.28 21.49
CA THR A 58 -3.67 -11.31 20.03
C THR A 58 -2.41 -10.61 19.55
N VAL A 59 -1.67 -11.27 18.66
CA VAL A 59 -0.50 -10.70 17.98
C VAL A 59 -0.77 -10.71 16.48
N THR A 60 -0.75 -9.52 15.88
CA THR A 60 -0.93 -9.35 14.43
C THR A 60 0.39 -8.98 13.78
N ALA A 61 0.82 -9.77 12.81
CA ALA A 61 2.00 -9.50 12.02
C ALA A 61 1.71 -8.41 10.98
N GLN A 62 2.39 -7.27 11.07
CA GLN A 62 2.25 -6.19 10.10
C GLN A 62 3.11 -6.45 8.87
N THR A 63 2.53 -6.27 7.69
CA THR A 63 3.22 -6.19 6.40
C THR A 63 3.26 -4.73 5.97
N PRO A 64 4.44 -4.18 5.65
CA PRO A 64 4.53 -2.88 5.00
C PRO A 64 3.64 -2.83 3.74
N PRO A 65 3.24 -1.64 3.30
CA PRO A 65 2.51 -1.49 2.05
C PRO A 65 3.32 -2.11 0.90
N ASN A 66 2.65 -2.89 0.05
CA ASN A 66 3.27 -3.54 -1.09
C ASN A 66 2.50 -3.14 -2.35
N ILE A 67 3.06 -2.15 -3.07
CA ILE A 67 2.42 -1.53 -4.22
C ILE A 67 2.82 -2.24 -5.52
N SER A 68 1.82 -2.75 -6.23
CA SER A 68 1.97 -3.24 -7.60
C SER A 68 1.52 -2.18 -8.60
N LEU A 69 2.25 -2.04 -9.71
CA LEU A 69 1.91 -1.15 -10.81
C LEU A 69 1.71 -1.96 -12.10
N VAL A 70 0.61 -1.72 -12.81
CA VAL A 70 0.34 -2.32 -14.12
C VAL A 70 0.05 -1.21 -15.11
N LYS A 71 0.96 -1.02 -16.08
CA LYS A 71 0.79 -0.05 -17.17
C LYS A 71 0.21 -0.73 -18.41
N SER A 72 -0.79 -0.10 -19.00
CA SER A 72 -1.40 -0.50 -20.27
C SER A 72 -1.55 0.69 -21.21
N VAL A 73 -1.75 0.40 -22.49
CA VAL A 73 -1.99 1.40 -23.54
C VAL A 73 -3.16 0.97 -24.40
N SER A 74 -3.98 1.94 -24.83
CA SER A 74 -5.06 1.75 -25.79
C SER A 74 -5.05 2.86 -26.84
N PRO A 75 -5.21 2.56 -28.14
CA PRO A 75 -5.26 1.21 -28.72
C PRO A 75 -3.91 0.47 -28.62
N SER A 76 -3.96 -0.86 -28.55
CA SER A 76 -2.77 -1.72 -28.47
C SER A 76 -2.21 -2.08 -29.85
N GLY A 77 -0.96 -2.55 -29.92
CA GLY A 77 -0.32 -2.99 -31.16
C GLY A 77 0.26 -1.85 -31.99
N THR A 78 0.53 -2.10 -33.26
CA THR A 78 1.06 -1.09 -34.19
C THR A 78 -0.01 -0.07 -34.53
N GLN A 79 0.30 1.21 -34.32
CA GLN A 79 -0.61 2.32 -34.57
C GLN A 79 0.03 3.32 -35.53
N PRO A 80 -0.73 3.91 -36.47
CA PRO A 80 -0.19 4.89 -37.40
C PRO A 80 0.12 6.22 -36.71
N PRO A 81 1.02 7.04 -37.29
CA PRO A 81 1.19 8.45 -36.93
C PRO A 81 -0.14 9.18 -36.79
N GLY A 82 -0.22 10.07 -35.80
CA GLY A 82 -1.41 10.84 -35.48
C GLY A 82 -2.44 10.14 -34.59
N THR A 83 -2.22 8.90 -34.16
CA THR A 83 -3.12 8.18 -33.24
C THR A 83 -2.96 8.67 -31.80
N ASP A 84 -4.07 8.94 -31.11
CA ASP A 84 -4.09 9.18 -29.67
C ASP A 84 -3.96 7.84 -28.91
N LEU A 85 -2.94 7.74 -28.06
CA LEU A 85 -2.69 6.62 -27.16
C LEU A 85 -3.07 7.03 -25.73
N VAL A 86 -3.98 6.28 -25.13
CA VAL A 86 -4.33 6.42 -23.71
C VAL A 86 -3.47 5.46 -22.90
N TYR A 87 -2.56 6.01 -22.10
CA TYR A 87 -1.78 5.25 -21.14
C TYR A 87 -2.50 5.22 -19.81
N THR A 88 -2.64 4.03 -19.21
CA THR A 88 -3.22 3.85 -17.89
C THR A 88 -2.24 3.10 -17.00
N VAL A 89 -1.98 3.60 -15.79
CA VAL A 89 -1.24 2.89 -14.76
C VAL A 89 -2.21 2.58 -13.62
N ASN A 90 -2.50 1.31 -13.43
CA ASN A 90 -3.24 0.82 -12.29
C ASN A 90 -2.28 0.54 -11.14
N PHE A 91 -2.67 0.90 -9.93
CA PHE A 91 -1.91 0.62 -8.72
C PHE A 91 -2.77 -0.10 -7.68
N SER A 92 -2.16 -1.00 -6.91
CA SER A 92 -2.85 -1.74 -5.83
C SER A 92 -1.94 -2.01 -4.64
N ASN A 93 -2.50 -2.00 -3.42
CA ASN A 93 -1.78 -2.30 -2.19
C ASN A 93 -2.13 -3.72 -1.68
N SER A 94 -1.16 -4.62 -1.75
CA SER A 94 -1.29 -5.99 -1.23
C SER A 94 -0.77 -6.14 0.22
N GLY A 95 -0.19 -5.08 0.80
CA GLY A 95 0.18 -5.04 2.21
C GLY A 95 -1.03 -4.89 3.13
N ASN A 96 -0.85 -5.15 4.43
CA ASN A 96 -1.90 -4.97 5.44
C ASN A 96 -1.84 -3.59 6.11
N LEU A 97 -0.73 -2.87 5.95
CA LEU A 97 -0.64 -1.45 6.28
C LEU A 97 -1.01 -0.58 5.08
N ALA A 98 -1.58 0.60 5.36
CA ALA A 98 -1.95 1.57 4.34
C ALA A 98 -0.70 2.27 3.77
N ALA A 99 -0.66 2.45 2.45
CA ALA A 99 0.38 3.25 1.80
C ALA A 99 0.10 4.74 1.97
N GLN A 100 1.13 5.50 2.33
CA GLN A 100 1.05 6.96 2.54
C GLN A 100 2.18 7.63 1.74
N GLN A 101 2.08 8.96 1.57
CA GLN A 101 3.08 9.75 0.82
C GLN A 101 3.35 9.17 -0.57
N PHE A 102 2.29 8.71 -1.24
CA PHE A 102 2.38 7.99 -2.49
C PHE A 102 2.61 8.96 -3.65
N ILE A 103 3.70 8.73 -4.39
CA ILE A 103 4.08 9.50 -5.57
C ILE A 103 4.27 8.53 -6.73
N LEU A 104 3.62 8.81 -7.84
CA LEU A 104 3.79 8.09 -9.10
C LEU A 104 4.37 9.05 -10.14
N VAL A 105 5.40 8.62 -10.85
CA VAL A 105 6.00 9.37 -11.97
C VAL A 105 5.96 8.50 -13.21
N ASP A 106 5.51 9.08 -14.32
CA ASP A 106 5.56 8.44 -15.64
C ASP A 106 6.30 9.34 -16.65
N PRO A 107 7.25 8.81 -17.43
CA PRO A 107 7.82 7.47 -17.29
C PRO A 107 8.52 7.28 -15.95
N ASP A 108 8.48 6.05 -15.44
CA ASP A 108 9.39 5.67 -14.36
C ASP A 108 10.81 5.59 -14.95
N THR A 109 11.79 5.98 -14.15
CA THR A 109 13.23 5.98 -14.45
C THR A 109 13.77 4.65 -14.99
N SER A 110 13.09 3.54 -14.71
CA SER A 110 13.41 2.21 -15.24
C SER A 110 12.87 1.94 -16.65
N THR A 111 12.04 2.83 -17.21
CA THR A 111 11.41 2.64 -18.52
C THR A 111 12.06 3.55 -19.58
N THR A 112 12.28 3.01 -20.77
CA THR A 112 12.85 3.76 -21.91
C THR A 112 11.81 4.55 -22.69
N LEU A 113 10.52 4.39 -22.39
CA LEU A 113 9.42 5.00 -23.16
C LEU A 113 9.07 6.39 -22.60
N LYS A 114 9.50 7.48 -23.26
CA LYS A 114 9.19 8.87 -22.83
C LYS A 114 8.12 9.54 -23.70
N ILE A 115 7.31 10.40 -23.10
CA ILE A 115 6.16 11.09 -23.72
C ILE A 115 6.57 12.01 -24.91
N ASN A 116 7.84 12.35 -25.06
CA ASN A 116 8.36 13.26 -26.09
C ASN A 116 9.26 12.59 -27.15
N ASP A 117 9.54 11.28 -27.02
CA ASP A 117 10.49 10.60 -27.91
C ASP A 117 9.87 10.26 -29.26
N ASN A 118 8.57 9.97 -29.32
CA ASN A 118 7.81 9.72 -30.56
C ASN A 118 6.34 10.13 -30.45
N THR A 119 5.99 10.85 -29.38
CA THR A 119 4.63 11.28 -29.09
C THR A 119 4.59 12.75 -28.70
N ASP A 120 3.40 13.35 -28.76
CA ASP A 120 3.09 14.67 -28.21
C ASP A 120 2.03 14.51 -27.10
N PHE A 121 2.27 15.06 -25.91
CA PHE A 121 1.34 14.97 -24.78
C PHE A 121 0.04 15.72 -25.06
N LYS A 122 -1.13 15.14 -24.78
CA LYS A 122 -2.42 15.85 -24.93
C LYS A 122 -2.70 16.69 -23.69
N VAL A 123 -2.75 18.01 -23.85
CA VAL A 123 -2.93 18.96 -22.75
C VAL A 123 -4.28 18.72 -22.06
N GLY A 124 -4.28 18.64 -20.73
CA GLY A 124 -5.49 18.42 -19.94
C GLY A 124 -6.04 16.98 -19.98
N SER A 125 -5.30 16.02 -20.53
CA SER A 125 -5.75 14.62 -20.65
C SER A 125 -5.59 13.77 -19.39
N VAL A 126 -4.95 14.30 -18.33
CA VAL A 126 -4.68 13.52 -17.12
C VAL A 126 -5.98 13.23 -16.38
N SER A 127 -6.17 11.97 -16.01
CA SER A 127 -7.28 11.51 -15.17
C SER A 127 -6.80 10.58 -14.07
N THR A 128 -7.56 10.48 -12.98
CA THR A 128 -7.19 9.70 -11.80
C THR A 128 -8.40 9.05 -11.14
N THR A 129 -8.26 7.79 -10.75
CA THR A 129 -9.14 7.11 -9.80
C THR A 129 -8.41 7.02 -8.46
N LEU A 130 -8.90 7.74 -7.45
CA LEU A 130 -8.19 7.94 -6.19
C LEU A 130 -8.03 6.68 -5.33
N GLY A 131 -8.87 5.67 -5.49
CA GLY A 131 -8.68 4.39 -4.81
C GLY A 131 -8.70 4.43 -3.27
N GLY A 132 -9.24 5.50 -2.67
CA GLY A 132 -9.22 5.74 -1.23
C GLY A 132 -8.33 6.91 -0.79
N PHE A 133 -7.47 7.43 -1.67
CA PHE A 133 -6.83 8.73 -1.45
C PHE A 133 -7.87 9.85 -1.39
N THR A 134 -7.55 10.93 -0.67
CA THR A 134 -8.45 12.09 -0.52
C THR A 134 -8.23 13.14 -1.59
N GLY A 135 -7.13 13.05 -2.34
CA GLY A 135 -6.78 14.00 -3.38
C GLY A 135 -5.51 13.63 -4.12
N VAL A 136 -5.24 14.36 -5.19
CA VAL A 136 -4.04 14.21 -6.03
C VAL A 136 -3.66 15.56 -6.62
N THR A 137 -2.37 15.86 -6.59
CA THR A 137 -1.79 17.00 -7.33
C THR A 137 -0.97 16.46 -8.49
N VAL A 138 -1.19 17.02 -9.68
CA VAL A 138 -0.47 16.66 -10.90
C VAL A 138 0.55 17.74 -11.23
N ALA A 139 1.77 17.35 -11.56
CA ALA A 139 2.83 18.24 -11.99
C ALA A 139 3.59 17.65 -13.19
N TYR A 140 4.22 18.51 -14.00
CA TYR A 140 4.84 18.11 -15.26
C TYR A 140 6.30 18.54 -15.34
N SER A 141 7.10 17.76 -16.07
CA SER A 141 8.50 18.07 -16.35
C SER A 141 8.74 18.21 -17.84
N ASN A 142 9.58 19.17 -18.23
CA ASN A 142 10.14 19.31 -19.58
C ASN A 142 11.66 19.06 -19.64
N ASN A 143 12.26 18.60 -18.54
CA ASN A 143 13.71 18.43 -18.41
C ASN A 143 14.09 17.03 -17.91
N GLY A 144 13.38 16.02 -18.40
CA GLY A 144 13.72 14.62 -18.12
C GLY A 144 13.43 14.21 -16.67
N GLY A 145 12.48 14.86 -16.00
CA GLY A 145 12.09 14.53 -14.62
C GLY A 145 12.93 15.22 -13.54
N ALA A 146 13.92 16.05 -13.92
CA ALA A 146 14.76 16.76 -12.95
C ALA A 146 13.97 17.76 -12.10
N THR A 147 13.01 18.47 -12.72
CA THR A 147 12.08 19.36 -12.01
C THR A 147 10.67 19.21 -12.54
N PHE A 148 9.67 19.47 -11.68
CA PHE A 148 8.25 19.38 -12.02
C PHE A 148 7.54 20.74 -11.92
N ALA A 149 8.09 21.73 -12.62
CA ALA A 149 7.57 23.11 -12.65
C ALA A 149 6.99 23.49 -14.02
N TYR A 150 6.98 22.57 -14.98
CA TYR A 150 6.51 22.86 -16.33
C TYR A 150 4.97 22.91 -16.36
N THR A 151 4.42 23.90 -17.09
CA THR A 151 2.98 24.01 -17.35
C THR A 151 2.74 23.63 -18.80
N PRO A 152 2.03 22.53 -19.09
CA PRO A 152 1.74 22.12 -20.46
C PRO A 152 0.95 23.19 -21.22
N ALA A 153 1.33 23.43 -22.47
CA ALA A 153 0.73 24.44 -23.33
C ALA A 153 0.45 23.90 -24.73
N SER A 154 -0.73 24.24 -25.28
CA SER A 154 -1.12 23.84 -26.63
C SER A 154 -0.16 24.42 -27.67
N GLY A 155 0.42 23.55 -28.51
CA GLY A 155 1.37 23.91 -29.56
C GLY A 155 2.83 23.97 -29.12
N ALA A 156 3.13 23.75 -27.84
CA ALA A 156 4.49 23.86 -27.33
C ALA A 156 5.42 22.80 -27.94
N GLY A 157 6.66 23.22 -28.21
CA GLY A 157 7.66 22.39 -28.90
C GLY A 157 7.30 22.09 -30.37
N GLY A 158 6.38 22.87 -30.96
CA GLY A 158 5.90 22.67 -32.33
C GLY A 158 4.88 21.54 -32.47
N ALA A 159 4.21 21.16 -31.38
CA ALA A 159 3.13 20.18 -31.40
C ALA A 159 1.88 20.72 -32.12
N PRO A 160 0.96 19.85 -32.59
CA PRO A 160 -0.35 20.28 -33.04
C PRO A 160 -1.16 20.97 -31.93
N ALA A 161 -2.20 21.72 -32.31
CA ALA A 161 -3.13 22.33 -31.36
C ALA A 161 -3.74 21.26 -30.41
N GLY A 162 -3.78 21.55 -29.11
CA GLY A 162 -4.20 20.63 -28.06
C GLY A 162 -3.09 19.72 -27.52
N TYR A 163 -1.88 19.76 -28.08
CA TYR A 163 -0.76 18.91 -27.69
C TYR A 163 0.48 19.72 -27.30
N ASP A 164 1.39 19.09 -26.55
CA ASP A 164 2.64 19.66 -26.06
C ASP A 164 3.77 18.64 -26.23
N ARG A 165 4.80 18.98 -27.01
CA ARG A 165 5.96 18.12 -27.27
C ARG A 165 7.05 18.22 -26.20
N ASN A 166 7.03 19.27 -25.39
CA ASN A 166 8.04 19.50 -24.37
C ASN A 166 7.77 18.70 -23.10
N VAL A 167 6.54 18.20 -22.87
CA VAL A 167 6.25 17.34 -21.72
C VAL A 167 7.03 16.04 -21.84
N THR A 168 7.90 15.80 -20.86
CA THR A 168 8.71 14.59 -20.76
C THR A 168 8.19 13.64 -19.70
N HIS A 169 7.65 14.17 -18.59
CA HIS A 169 7.14 13.39 -17.46
C HIS A 169 5.88 14.00 -16.87
N VAL A 170 5.04 13.15 -16.29
CA VAL A 170 3.90 13.49 -15.44
C VAL A 170 4.13 12.90 -14.05
N ARG A 171 3.87 13.68 -13.00
CA ARG A 171 3.95 13.25 -11.60
C ARG A 171 2.61 13.44 -10.91
N TRP A 172 2.14 12.39 -10.25
CA TRP A 172 0.98 12.42 -9.36
C TRP A 172 1.47 12.32 -7.92
N THR A 173 1.10 13.29 -7.10
CA THR A 173 1.35 13.30 -5.65
C THR A 173 0.03 13.15 -4.94
N PHE A 174 -0.20 12.01 -4.30
CA PHE A 174 -1.47 11.70 -3.64
C PHE A 174 -1.49 12.19 -2.19
N THR A 175 -2.65 12.61 -1.73
CA THR A 175 -2.91 12.96 -0.33
C THR A 175 -3.80 11.91 0.34
N GLY A 176 -3.56 11.66 1.63
CA GLY A 176 -4.22 10.59 2.38
C GLY A 176 -3.49 9.26 2.22
N SER A 177 -4.25 8.16 2.21
CA SER A 177 -3.68 6.81 2.21
C SER A 177 -4.42 5.84 1.33
N LEU A 178 -3.70 4.90 0.72
CA LEU A 178 -4.27 3.73 0.06
C LEU A 178 -4.36 2.59 1.09
N ALA A 179 -5.57 2.23 1.49
CA ALA A 179 -5.80 1.15 2.46
C ALA A 179 -5.22 -0.19 1.99
N SER A 180 -5.13 -1.16 2.90
CA SER A 180 -4.93 -2.57 2.50
C SER A 180 -6.00 -2.96 1.49
N SER A 181 -5.60 -3.73 0.46
CA SER A 181 -6.42 -4.11 -0.71
C SER A 181 -6.99 -2.95 -1.54
N GLY A 182 -6.63 -1.70 -1.21
CA GLY A 182 -7.00 -0.52 -1.98
C GLY A 182 -6.36 -0.54 -3.37
N SER A 183 -7.09 -0.04 -4.36
CA SER A 183 -6.62 0.08 -5.73
C SER A 183 -7.15 1.34 -6.41
N GLY A 184 -6.37 1.89 -7.33
CA GLY A 184 -6.72 3.07 -8.10
C GLY A 184 -5.95 3.12 -9.41
N SER A 185 -6.06 4.23 -10.12
CA SER A 185 -5.40 4.39 -11.41
C SER A 185 -5.08 5.85 -11.72
N VAL A 186 -4.10 6.04 -12.59
CA VAL A 186 -3.85 7.31 -13.27
C VAL A 186 -3.77 7.06 -14.77
N SER A 187 -4.16 8.05 -15.56
CA SER A 187 -4.04 7.98 -17.02
C SER A 187 -3.69 9.32 -17.63
N PHE A 188 -3.17 9.28 -18.85
CA PHE A 188 -2.98 10.44 -19.72
C PHE A 188 -3.02 10.00 -21.18
N THR A 189 -3.15 10.96 -22.09
CA THR A 189 -3.12 10.71 -23.53
C THR A 189 -1.88 11.34 -24.17
N ALA A 190 -1.26 10.62 -25.09
CA ALA A 190 -0.21 11.16 -25.97
C ALA A 190 -0.45 10.71 -27.41
N ARG A 191 -0.15 11.57 -28.39
CA ARG A 191 -0.39 11.32 -29.80
C ARG A 191 0.89 10.93 -30.52
N ILE A 192 0.85 9.89 -31.35
CA ILE A 192 1.99 9.48 -32.17
C ILE A 192 2.32 10.56 -33.20
N ARG A 193 3.60 10.84 -33.41
CA ARG A 193 4.10 11.79 -34.42
C ARG A 193 4.16 11.18 -35.80
#